data_AF-A0A3M7DZK3-F1
#
_entry.id   AF-A0A3M7DZK3-F1
#
_cell.length_a   1.000
_cell.length_b   1.000
_cell.length_c   1.000
_cell.angle_alpha   90.00
_cell.angle_beta   90.00
_cell.angle_gamma   90.00
#
_symmetry.space_group_name_H-M   'P 1'
#
loop_
_entity.id
_entity.type
_entity.pdbx_description
1 polymer ?
#
loop_
_entity_poly.entity_id
_entity_poly.type
_entity_poly.pdbx_seq_one_letter_code
_entity_poly.pdbx_strand_id
1 'polypeptide(L)'
;MPLAPDEPDANKSPAEAKAKSKKDEQEPPFSWGPTLFKMFEAALTTFASVAILGAVGYGYTVYYKHMVLQKIEHAFSPGDPVLDLAAVDKQRKAAGGSELVDDEGHRQHWVLREEQELLDAIVSGKLKGQYHLLVGEKGTGKSSMLIDAMAKIDGEGCAMLEAHADPEIFRIRLGKALDFEFHEDNIGSLFSIRGPRDASALLDVERAFNKLEKVALKRRDRVAKPLIIIVNSTHLLRDDEAGRDLLELLQQRAEAWAASNLATVIFNSDDYWVYERLKQYATRMNIIPILDLSKSKAITALRNYRVKFRNENPSPKVLEQVYDMVGGRLSYLSRVAKSSDMLKACSEICTMERTWFLNKCWILGAEMDDDVMDQQKYASAAMVLAKALVDREKEMEKIYDPVKGHLLPQMPLHEARQVMTRADFIQDYDSINVFTIDSNAMVRADSVPMMNAFRDICSREGFDEHLEATLVRIGDIESLGRTRELTIKDLWDKGRYKVEMEDAKGKTAGKWTFAVDEKEDEKDAGED
;
A
#
# COMPACT_ATOMS: atom_id res chain seq x y z
N MET A 1 -30.80 36.74 -45.94
CA MET A 1 -31.83 37.02 -46.96
C MET A 1 -31.18 37.00 -48.32
N PRO A 2 -31.84 36.52 -49.38
CA PRO A 2 -32.51 35.22 -49.56
C PRO A 2 -31.94 34.56 -50.87
N LEU A 3 -32.21 33.33 -51.30
CA LEU A 3 -33.47 32.81 -51.85
C LEU A 3 -33.24 31.32 -52.20
N ALA A 4 -34.10 30.45 -51.68
CA ALA A 4 -34.76 29.42 -52.49
C ALA A 4 -35.96 30.10 -53.21
N PRO A 5 -36.79 29.43 -54.04
CA PRO A 5 -36.82 28.03 -54.49
C PRO A 5 -37.06 27.93 -56.01
N ASP A 6 -37.28 26.72 -56.54
CA ASP A 6 -38.41 26.49 -57.45
C ASP A 6 -38.78 24.99 -57.46
N GLU A 7 -40.06 24.77 -57.24
CA GLU A 7 -40.86 23.55 -57.35
C GLU A 7 -42.12 23.98 -58.16
N PRO A 8 -43.12 23.13 -58.42
CA PRO A 8 -43.28 22.08 -59.42
C PRO A 8 -44.38 22.43 -60.46
N ASP A 9 -44.76 21.48 -61.33
CA ASP A 9 -46.10 21.25 -61.94
C ASP A 9 -45.99 20.67 -63.36
N ALA A 10 -46.91 19.87 -63.91
CA ALA A 10 -48.07 19.15 -63.41
C ALA A 10 -48.53 18.20 -64.54
N ASN A 11 -48.92 16.99 -64.15
CA ASN A 11 -50.17 16.29 -64.50
C ASN A 11 -50.77 16.42 -65.92
N LYS A 12 -50.98 15.28 -66.60
CA LYS A 12 -52.20 14.97 -67.40
C LYS A 12 -52.26 13.49 -67.84
N SER A 13 -53.36 12.83 -67.51
CA SER A 13 -53.93 11.63 -68.17
C SER A 13 -54.69 12.07 -69.46
N PRO A 14 -55.46 11.24 -70.22
CA PRO A 14 -55.75 9.79 -70.17
C PRO A 14 -55.81 9.08 -71.56
N ALA A 15 -56.10 7.77 -71.55
CA ALA A 15 -56.95 7.01 -72.51
C ALA A 15 -56.57 6.82 -74.01
N GLU A 16 -56.61 5.53 -74.39
CA GLU A 16 -57.03 4.96 -75.68
C GLU A 16 -56.20 5.19 -76.96
N ALA A 17 -55.39 4.16 -77.31
CA ALA A 17 -55.25 3.72 -78.70
C ALA A 17 -55.02 2.20 -78.76
N LYS A 18 -56.10 1.44 -78.92
CA LYS A 18 -56.07 0.04 -79.38
C LYS A 18 -55.65 0.03 -80.85
N ALA A 19 -54.65 -0.77 -81.23
CA ALA A 19 -54.86 -1.98 -82.06
C ALA A 19 -53.55 -2.54 -82.64
N LYS A 20 -53.51 -3.88 -82.67
CA LYS A 20 -52.64 -4.81 -83.43
C LYS A 20 -51.27 -5.14 -82.83
N SER A 21 -51.19 -6.21 -82.06
CA SER A 21 -51.01 -7.56 -82.62
C SER A 21 -51.04 -8.61 -81.50
N LYS A 22 -51.86 -9.65 -81.72
CA LYS A 22 -51.84 -10.89 -80.93
C LYS A 22 -50.53 -11.63 -81.20
N LYS A 23 -49.82 -12.02 -80.14
CA LYS A 23 -49.11 -13.30 -80.09
C LYS A 23 -48.80 -13.67 -78.63
N ASP A 24 -49.55 -14.67 -78.18
CA ASP A 24 -49.23 -15.74 -77.25
C ASP A 24 -48.43 -15.44 -75.97
N GLU A 25 -49.11 -15.71 -74.86
CA GLU A 25 -48.55 -16.09 -73.57
C GLU A 25 -47.46 -17.15 -73.73
N GLN A 26 -46.27 -16.85 -73.21
CA GLN A 26 -45.44 -17.83 -72.52
C GLN A 26 -44.64 -17.06 -71.46
N GLU A 27 -45.06 -17.19 -70.20
CA GLU A 27 -44.17 -16.90 -69.08
C GLU A 27 -42.87 -17.70 -69.29
N PRO A 28 -41.68 -17.08 -69.20
CA PRO A 28 -40.45 -17.84 -69.31
C PRO A 28 -40.40 -18.84 -68.16
N PRO A 29 -39.97 -20.10 -68.40
CA PRO A 29 -39.89 -21.09 -67.35
C PRO A 29 -38.95 -20.58 -66.27
N PHE A 30 -39.37 -20.64 -65.01
CA PHE A 30 -38.57 -20.25 -63.85
C PHE A 30 -37.26 -21.06 -63.85
N SER A 31 -36.18 -20.48 -64.36
CA SER A 31 -34.92 -21.18 -64.52
C SER A 31 -34.14 -21.10 -63.21
N TRP A 32 -34.02 -22.23 -62.52
CA TRP A 32 -33.28 -22.34 -61.26
C TRP A 32 -31.77 -22.12 -61.43
N GLY A 33 -31.21 -22.33 -62.63
CA GLY A 33 -29.77 -22.20 -62.92
C GLY A 33 -29.16 -20.82 -62.60
N PRO A 34 -29.62 -19.71 -63.21
CA PRO A 34 -29.09 -18.38 -62.94
C PRO A 34 -29.40 -17.89 -61.52
N THR A 35 -30.51 -18.32 -60.92
CA THR A 35 -30.83 -18.02 -59.52
C THR A 35 -29.88 -18.75 -58.56
N LEU A 36 -29.62 -20.04 -58.78
CA LEU A 36 -28.65 -20.82 -58.01
C LEU A 36 -27.22 -20.29 -58.18
N PHE A 37 -26.85 -19.86 -59.38
CA PHE A 37 -25.55 -19.23 -59.62
C PHE A 37 -25.40 -17.90 -58.86
N LYS A 38 -26.42 -17.04 -58.88
CA LYS A 38 -26.44 -15.80 -58.08
C LYS A 38 -26.42 -16.08 -56.57
N MET A 39 -27.13 -17.11 -56.11
CA MET A 39 -27.07 -17.55 -54.71
C MET A 39 -25.68 -18.06 -54.32
N PHE A 40 -25.00 -18.78 -55.23
CA PHE A 40 -23.65 -19.25 -55.02
C PHE A 40 -22.62 -18.11 -55.04
N GLU A 41 -22.76 -17.15 -55.94
CA GLU A 41 -21.93 -15.95 -56.01
C GLU A 41 -22.10 -15.08 -54.74
N ALA A 42 -23.34 -14.89 -54.29
CA ALA A 42 -23.63 -14.23 -53.02
C ALA A 42 -23.01 -14.99 -51.82
N ALA A 43 -23.18 -16.32 -51.77
CA ALA A 43 -22.61 -17.16 -50.72
C ALA A 43 -21.08 -17.12 -50.70
N LEU A 44 -20.43 -17.17 -51.86
CA LEU A 44 -18.98 -17.03 -51.99
C LEU A 44 -18.50 -15.64 -51.57
N THR A 45 -19.23 -14.59 -51.92
CA THR A 45 -18.89 -13.21 -51.54
C THR A 45 -19.00 -13.03 -50.02
N THR A 46 -20.07 -13.55 -49.40
CA THR A 46 -20.22 -13.56 -47.95
C THR A 46 -19.13 -14.40 -47.28
N PHE A 47 -18.82 -15.58 -47.81
CA PHE A 47 -17.75 -16.43 -47.29
C PHE A 47 -16.37 -15.75 -47.37
N ALA A 48 -16.04 -15.15 -48.52
CA ALA A 48 -14.81 -14.40 -48.71
C ALA A 48 -14.70 -13.22 -47.72
N SER A 49 -15.81 -12.52 -47.49
CA SER A 49 -15.87 -11.41 -46.53
C SER A 49 -15.62 -11.90 -45.09
N VAL A 50 -16.27 -13.00 -44.69
CA VAL A 50 -16.07 -13.64 -43.38
C VAL A 50 -14.65 -14.19 -43.24
N ALA A 51 -14.08 -14.78 -44.29
CA ALA A 51 -12.72 -15.30 -44.28
C ALA A 51 -11.68 -14.19 -44.13
N ILE A 52 -11.85 -13.06 -44.82
CA ILE A 52 -11.00 -11.87 -44.67
C ILE A 52 -11.11 -11.32 -43.25
N LEU A 53 -12.33 -11.17 -42.73
CA LEU A 53 -12.58 -10.75 -41.34
C LEU A 53 -11.88 -11.69 -40.33
N GLY A 54 -11.99 -13.01 -40.53
CA GLY A 54 -11.33 -14.00 -39.70
C GLY A 54 -9.79 -13.91 -39.76
N ALA A 55 -9.23 -13.74 -40.96
CA ALA A 55 -7.79 -13.58 -41.15
C ALA A 55 -7.26 -12.29 -40.52
N VAL A 56 -7.97 -11.16 -40.68
CA VAL A 56 -7.62 -9.88 -40.06
C VAL A 56 -7.72 -9.97 -38.53
N GLY A 57 -8.79 -10.56 -37.99
CA GLY A 57 -8.95 -10.75 -36.55
C GLY A 57 -7.86 -11.65 -35.94
N TYR A 58 -7.49 -12.74 -36.62
CA TYR A 58 -6.40 -13.60 -36.20
C TYR A 58 -5.04 -12.87 -36.26
N GLY A 59 -4.76 -12.19 -37.38
CA GLY A 59 -3.53 -11.41 -37.57
C GLY A 59 -3.37 -10.33 -36.50
N TYR A 60 -4.43 -9.56 -36.23
CA TYR A 60 -4.47 -8.57 -35.14
C TYR A 60 -4.19 -9.21 -33.78
N THR A 61 -4.81 -10.36 -33.48
CA THR A 61 -4.61 -11.06 -32.19
C THR A 61 -3.16 -11.50 -32.00
N VAL A 62 -2.53 -12.05 -33.04
CA VAL A 62 -1.12 -12.46 -33.00
C VAL A 62 -0.21 -11.24 -32.85
N TYR A 63 -0.44 -10.19 -33.63
CA TYR A 63 0.30 -8.93 -33.55
C TYR A 63 0.18 -8.30 -32.16
N TYR A 64 -1.03 -8.16 -31.64
CA TYR A 64 -1.29 -7.60 -30.31
C TYR A 64 -0.57 -8.39 -29.21
N LYS A 65 -0.65 -9.74 -29.24
CA LYS A 65 0.07 -10.59 -28.28
C LYS A 65 1.59 -10.39 -28.35
N HIS A 66 2.14 -10.15 -29.54
CA HIS A 66 3.56 -9.87 -29.71
C HIS A 66 3.94 -8.50 -29.17
N MET A 67 3.16 -7.47 -29.54
CA MET A 67 3.34 -6.08 -29.12
C MET A 67 3.31 -5.94 -27.60
N VAL A 68 2.36 -6.59 -26.92
CA VAL A 68 2.27 -6.58 -25.45
C VAL A 68 3.54 -7.12 -24.79
N LEU A 69 4.13 -8.19 -25.32
CA LEU A 69 5.38 -8.73 -24.78
C LEU A 69 6.57 -7.80 -25.04
N GLN A 70 6.58 -7.11 -26.19
CA GLN A 70 7.61 -6.13 -26.51
C GLN A 70 7.52 -4.88 -25.63
N LYS A 71 6.31 -4.38 -25.34
CA LYS A 71 6.10 -3.28 -24.39
C LYS A 71 6.66 -3.62 -23.00
N ILE A 72 6.31 -4.80 -22.48
CA ILE A 72 6.87 -5.27 -21.21
C ILE A 72 8.38 -5.40 -21.28
N GLU A 73 8.98 -5.94 -22.35
CA GLU A 73 10.44 -6.01 -22.49
C GLU A 73 11.09 -4.62 -22.52
N HIS A 74 10.44 -3.65 -23.17
CA HIS A 74 10.87 -2.26 -23.23
C HIS A 74 10.85 -1.58 -21.86
N ALA A 75 9.89 -1.91 -21.00
CA ALA A 75 9.82 -1.37 -19.63
C ALA A 75 11.07 -1.69 -18.77
N PHE A 76 11.86 -2.70 -19.15
CA PHE A 76 13.13 -3.07 -18.49
C PHE A 76 14.37 -2.66 -19.31
N SER A 77 14.20 -1.78 -20.30
CA SER A 77 15.32 -1.20 -21.05
C SER A 77 15.92 -0.02 -20.28
N PRO A 78 17.16 0.39 -20.57
CA PRO A 78 17.78 1.54 -19.90
C PRO A 78 16.96 2.83 -20.05
N GLY A 79 17.03 3.71 -19.05
CA GLY A 79 16.28 4.98 -19.00
C GLY A 79 14.92 4.87 -18.30
N ASP A 80 14.85 4.21 -17.15
CA ASP A 80 13.62 4.11 -16.36
C ASP A 80 13.10 5.51 -15.96
N PRO A 81 11.81 5.85 -16.22
CA PRO A 81 11.23 7.16 -15.89
C PRO A 81 11.35 7.57 -14.42
N VAL A 82 11.45 6.62 -13.49
CA VAL A 82 11.66 6.89 -12.07
C VAL A 82 13.02 7.55 -11.84
N LEU A 83 14.05 7.21 -12.63
CA LEU A 83 15.36 7.84 -12.54
C LEU A 83 15.33 9.30 -13.02
N ASP A 84 14.57 9.59 -14.08
CA ASP A 84 14.35 10.94 -14.58
C ASP A 84 13.60 11.79 -13.56
N LEU A 85 12.52 11.26 -12.98
CA LEU A 85 11.77 11.94 -11.93
C LEU A 85 12.64 12.20 -10.70
N ALA A 86 13.44 11.21 -10.27
CA ALA A 86 14.36 11.37 -9.15
C ALA A 86 15.48 12.40 -9.45
N ALA A 87 15.93 12.52 -10.70
CA ALA A 87 16.88 13.54 -11.12
C ALA A 87 16.23 14.95 -11.12
N VAL A 88 15.01 15.08 -11.63
CA VAL A 88 14.25 16.34 -11.68
C VAL A 88 13.88 16.82 -10.27
N ASP A 89 13.47 15.94 -9.36
CA ASP A 89 13.14 16.31 -7.97
C ASP A 89 14.37 16.80 -7.19
N LYS A 90 15.55 16.24 -7.52
CA LYS A 90 16.84 16.70 -6.99
C LYS A 90 17.24 18.07 -7.59
N GLN A 91 16.95 18.32 -8.87
CA GLN A 91 17.19 19.60 -9.52
C GLN A 91 16.22 20.71 -9.07
N ARG A 92 14.91 20.42 -8.92
CA ARG A 92 13.91 21.41 -8.48
C ARG A 92 14.10 21.88 -7.04
N LYS A 93 14.66 21.04 -6.16
CA LYS A 93 14.97 21.40 -4.76
C LYS A 93 16.35 22.04 -4.59
N ALA A 94 17.16 22.12 -5.64
CA ALA A 94 18.45 22.79 -5.65
C ALA A 94 18.45 23.86 -6.75
N ALA A 95 18.07 25.09 -6.40
CA ALA A 95 18.48 26.25 -7.18
C ALA A 95 20.03 26.33 -7.15
N GLY A 96 20.68 25.64 -8.10
CA GLY A 96 22.11 25.79 -8.40
C GLY A 96 23.06 24.67 -7.95
N GLY A 97 22.79 23.39 -8.23
CA GLY A 97 23.80 22.33 -8.04
C GLY A 97 23.79 21.28 -9.15
N SER A 98 24.84 21.27 -9.98
CA SER A 98 25.13 20.18 -10.90
C SER A 98 25.38 18.86 -10.14
N GLU A 99 25.01 17.73 -10.75
CA GLU A 99 25.41 16.41 -10.25
C GLU A 99 26.94 16.32 -10.23
N LEU A 100 27.53 16.00 -9.08
CA LEU A 100 28.93 15.59 -9.01
C LEU A 100 28.98 14.12 -9.41
N VAL A 101 29.20 13.92 -10.70
CA VAL A 101 29.88 12.74 -11.23
C VAL A 101 31.38 12.91 -10.94
N ASP A 102 32.05 11.86 -10.50
CA ASP A 102 33.52 11.83 -10.51
C ASP A 102 34.05 11.85 -11.95
N ASP A 103 35.38 11.92 -12.11
CA ASP A 103 36.04 11.95 -13.43
C ASP A 103 35.73 10.69 -14.29
N GLU A 104 35.12 9.65 -13.68
CA GLU A 104 34.71 8.39 -14.29
C GLU A 104 33.20 8.30 -14.56
N GLY A 105 32.41 9.33 -14.21
CA GLY A 105 30.97 9.37 -14.46
C GLY A 105 30.11 8.70 -13.39
N HIS A 106 30.65 8.39 -12.21
CA HIS A 106 29.90 7.82 -11.09
C HIS A 106 29.38 8.90 -10.13
N ARG A 107 28.11 8.79 -9.73
CA ARG A 107 27.52 9.64 -8.67
C ARG A 107 28.32 9.44 -7.39
N GLN A 108 29.04 10.46 -6.93
CA GLN A 108 29.79 10.40 -5.67
C GLN A 108 28.84 10.05 -4.52
N HIS A 109 29.14 8.99 -3.76
CA HIS A 109 28.34 8.53 -2.63
C HIS A 109 28.36 9.55 -1.48
N TRP A 110 27.18 9.97 -1.01
CA TRP A 110 27.11 11.02 0.01
C TRP A 110 27.30 10.39 1.41
N VAL A 111 27.01 9.09 1.53
CA VAL A 111 27.28 8.20 2.67
C VAL A 111 27.54 6.77 2.14
N LEU A 112 28.70 6.20 2.41
CA LEU A 112 28.98 4.78 2.15
C LEU A 112 28.29 3.93 3.21
N ARG A 113 27.20 3.26 2.82
CA ARG A 113 26.50 2.25 3.63
C ARG A 113 27.04 0.86 3.26
N GLU A 114 27.22 0.00 4.25
CA GLU A 114 27.72 -1.37 4.02
C GLU A 114 26.72 -2.18 3.20
N GLU A 115 25.44 -1.89 3.38
CA GLU A 115 24.34 -2.52 2.67
C GLU A 115 24.24 -2.07 1.20
N GLN A 116 24.89 -0.97 0.82
CA GLN A 116 24.81 -0.44 -0.55
C GLN A 116 25.44 -1.40 -1.55
N GLU A 117 26.60 -2.00 -1.22
CA GLU A 117 27.25 -2.97 -2.12
C GLU A 117 26.38 -4.22 -2.35
N LEU A 118 25.69 -4.67 -1.30
CA LEU A 118 24.73 -5.77 -1.39
C LEU A 118 23.56 -5.38 -2.29
N LEU A 119 22.95 -4.21 -2.09
CA LEU A 119 21.84 -3.74 -2.92
C LEU A 119 22.25 -3.54 -4.38
N ASP A 120 23.44 -2.99 -4.64
CA ASP A 120 23.99 -2.85 -5.99
C ASP A 120 24.14 -4.23 -6.67
N ALA A 121 24.59 -5.25 -5.93
CA ALA A 121 24.72 -6.61 -6.46
C ALA A 121 23.36 -7.29 -6.73
N ILE A 122 22.34 -7.00 -5.90
CA ILE A 122 20.96 -7.48 -6.11
C ILE A 122 20.35 -6.81 -7.33
N VAL A 123 20.35 -5.47 -7.38
CA VAL A 123 19.71 -4.67 -8.44
C VAL A 123 20.41 -4.84 -9.78
N SER A 124 21.72 -5.10 -9.82
CA SER A 124 22.41 -5.45 -11.06
C SER A 124 22.15 -6.88 -11.56
N GLY A 125 21.36 -7.68 -10.84
CA GLY A 125 21.03 -9.07 -11.17
C GLY A 125 22.20 -10.06 -11.03
N LYS A 126 23.27 -9.67 -10.30
CA LYS A 126 24.40 -10.56 -10.00
C LYS A 126 23.98 -11.63 -8.99
N LEU A 127 23.24 -11.23 -7.95
CA LEU A 127 22.66 -12.15 -6.98
C LEU A 127 21.31 -12.68 -7.48
N LYS A 128 21.09 -13.99 -7.30
CA LYS A 128 19.94 -14.72 -7.85
C LYS A 128 19.46 -15.76 -6.83
N GLY A 129 18.28 -16.31 -7.03
CA GLY A 129 17.77 -17.42 -6.21
C GLY A 129 17.00 -17.01 -4.95
N GLN A 130 16.91 -15.70 -4.70
CA GLN A 130 16.25 -15.09 -3.53
C GLN A 130 15.39 -13.90 -3.96
N TYR A 131 14.44 -13.54 -3.12
CA TYR A 131 13.77 -12.25 -3.14
C TYR A 131 14.03 -11.54 -1.81
N HIS A 132 13.93 -10.21 -1.80
CA HIS A 132 14.44 -9.41 -0.70
C HIS A 132 13.35 -8.57 -0.06
N LEU A 133 13.41 -8.43 1.26
CA LEU A 133 12.60 -7.50 2.02
C LEU A 133 13.53 -6.51 2.73
N LEU A 134 13.50 -5.25 2.31
CA LEU A 134 14.14 -4.16 3.02
C LEU A 134 13.19 -3.69 4.13
N VAL A 135 13.68 -3.74 5.38
CA VAL A 135 12.94 -3.31 6.56
C VAL A 135 13.75 -2.22 7.25
N GLY A 136 13.09 -1.21 7.79
CA GLY A 136 13.72 -0.19 8.60
C GLY A 136 12.80 1.00 8.74
N GLU A 137 13.13 1.95 9.60
CA GLU A 137 12.22 3.03 9.93
C GLU A 137 12.05 4.01 8.76
N LYS A 138 10.97 4.78 8.80
CA LYS A 138 10.72 5.85 7.84
C LYS A 138 11.87 6.84 7.84
N GLY A 139 12.44 7.09 6.67
CA GLY A 139 13.52 8.08 6.51
C GLY A 139 14.94 7.56 6.81
N THR A 140 15.15 6.25 6.94
CA THR A 140 16.51 5.67 6.98
C THR A 140 17.23 5.69 5.62
N GLY A 141 16.50 5.80 4.51
CA GLY A 141 17.07 5.97 3.16
C GLY A 141 16.89 4.79 2.21
N LYS A 142 16.06 3.79 2.56
CA LYS A 142 15.80 2.58 1.76
C LYS A 142 15.50 2.85 0.28
N SER A 143 14.49 3.67 -0.02
CA SER A 143 14.15 4.01 -1.41
C SER A 143 15.27 4.76 -2.14
N SER A 144 16.02 5.62 -1.42
CA SER A 144 17.16 6.33 -2.02
C SER A 144 18.29 5.38 -2.39
N MET A 145 18.56 4.36 -1.58
CA MET A 145 19.55 3.32 -1.87
C MET A 145 19.16 2.48 -3.08
N LEU A 146 17.88 2.15 -3.23
CA LEU A 146 17.36 1.42 -4.40
C LEU A 146 17.46 2.24 -5.69
N ILE A 147 17.07 3.52 -5.65
CA ILE A 147 17.20 4.43 -6.79
C ILE A 147 18.67 4.62 -7.17
N ASP A 148 19.58 4.70 -6.19
CA ASP A 148 21.03 4.79 -6.45
C ASP A 148 21.56 3.53 -7.14
N ALA A 149 21.15 2.35 -6.67
CA ALA A 149 21.51 1.07 -7.28
C ALA A 149 20.98 0.94 -8.71
N MET A 150 19.74 1.36 -8.97
CA MET A 150 19.17 1.40 -10.33
C MET A 150 19.95 2.36 -11.23
N ALA A 151 20.31 3.54 -10.73
CA ALA A 151 21.02 4.54 -11.52
C ALA A 151 22.41 4.06 -11.99
N LYS A 152 23.10 3.21 -11.22
CA LYS A 152 24.41 2.65 -11.60
C LYS A 152 24.36 1.75 -12.84
N ILE A 153 23.19 1.24 -13.17
CA ILE A 153 22.93 0.40 -14.35
C ILE A 153 21.95 1.07 -15.33
N ASP A 154 21.72 2.37 -15.17
CA ASP A 154 20.75 3.14 -15.97
C ASP A 154 19.34 2.52 -16.01
N GLY A 155 18.93 1.84 -14.93
CA GLY A 155 17.65 1.13 -14.86
C GLY A 155 17.56 -0.15 -15.69
N GLU A 156 18.65 -0.60 -16.31
CA GLU A 156 18.65 -1.80 -17.15
C GLU A 156 18.14 -3.02 -16.36
N GLY A 157 17.11 -3.69 -16.89
CA GLY A 157 16.57 -4.90 -16.27
C GLY A 157 15.74 -4.64 -15.01
N CYS A 158 15.44 -3.38 -14.67
CA CYS A 158 14.66 -2.99 -13.49
C CYS A 158 13.29 -2.43 -13.86
N ALA A 159 12.31 -2.66 -12.99
CA ALA A 159 11.06 -1.92 -12.97
C ALA A 159 10.69 -1.60 -11.51
N MET A 160 10.31 -0.36 -11.24
CA MET A 160 9.95 0.10 -9.90
C MET A 160 8.52 0.64 -9.86
N LEU A 161 7.77 0.28 -8.82
CA LEU A 161 6.43 0.80 -8.55
C LEU A 161 6.26 1.16 -7.08
N GLU A 162 5.32 2.05 -6.79
CA GLU A 162 4.89 2.36 -5.43
C GLU A 162 3.60 1.63 -5.07
N ALA A 163 3.59 0.90 -3.96
CA ALA A 163 2.39 0.27 -3.44
C ALA A 163 1.34 1.30 -3.03
N HIS A 164 0.09 0.86 -2.96
CA HIS A 164 -1.05 1.69 -2.61
C HIS A 164 -2.09 0.85 -1.86
N ALA A 165 -2.80 1.49 -0.93
CA ALA A 165 -3.84 0.84 -0.12
C ALA A 165 -4.98 0.24 -0.96
N ASP A 166 -5.33 0.91 -2.06
CA ASP A 166 -6.34 0.46 -3.03
C ASP A 166 -5.70 -0.47 -4.09
N PRO A 167 -6.13 -1.73 -4.19
CA PRO A 167 -5.67 -2.69 -5.20
C PRO A 167 -5.84 -2.22 -6.64
N GLU A 168 -6.87 -1.41 -6.96
CA GLU A 168 -7.06 -0.89 -8.32
C GLU A 168 -6.00 0.12 -8.70
N ILE A 169 -5.61 0.98 -7.76
CA ILE A 169 -4.49 1.92 -7.96
C ILE A 169 -3.17 1.14 -8.03
N PHE A 170 -3.00 0.09 -7.22
CA PHE A 170 -1.84 -0.79 -7.33
C PHE A 170 -1.75 -1.42 -8.73
N ARG A 171 -2.85 -1.98 -9.24
CA ARG A 171 -2.98 -2.54 -10.59
C ARG A 171 -2.51 -1.54 -11.64
N ILE A 172 -3.04 -0.31 -11.63
CA ILE A 172 -2.68 0.74 -12.59
C ILE A 172 -1.19 1.09 -12.50
N ARG A 173 -0.62 1.22 -11.29
CA ARG A 173 0.81 1.52 -11.09
C ARG A 173 1.70 0.38 -11.58
N LEU A 174 1.31 -0.86 -11.34
CA LEU A 174 2.00 -2.03 -11.89
C LEU A 174 1.95 -2.04 -13.41
N GLY A 175 0.78 -1.75 -14.00
CA GLY A 175 0.64 -1.61 -15.44
C GLY A 175 1.61 -0.59 -16.02
N LYS A 176 1.68 0.60 -15.42
CA LYS A 176 2.64 1.64 -15.84
C LYS A 176 4.09 1.19 -15.72
N ALA A 177 4.46 0.55 -14.60
CA ALA A 177 5.82 0.08 -14.39
C ALA A 177 6.23 -1.06 -15.35
N LEU A 178 5.27 -1.84 -15.85
CA LEU A 178 5.50 -2.92 -16.81
C LEU A 178 5.15 -2.55 -18.26
N ASP A 179 4.78 -1.29 -18.54
CA ASP A 179 4.18 -0.87 -19.82
C ASP A 179 3.07 -1.83 -20.31
N PHE A 180 2.20 -2.21 -19.39
CA PHE A 180 1.11 -3.16 -19.58
C PHE A 180 -0.25 -2.48 -19.46
N GLU A 181 -0.99 -2.48 -20.58
CA GLU A 181 -2.37 -2.01 -20.66
C GLU A 181 -3.32 -3.19 -20.37
N PHE A 182 -4.13 -3.08 -19.31
CA PHE A 182 -5.07 -4.10 -18.88
C PHE A 182 -6.33 -4.13 -19.77
N HIS A 183 -6.18 -4.52 -21.03
CA HIS A 183 -7.27 -4.82 -21.99
C HIS A 183 -8.33 -3.74 -22.26
N GLU A 184 -8.26 -2.57 -21.63
CA GLU A 184 -9.12 -1.41 -21.88
C GLU A 184 -9.02 -0.95 -23.36
N ASP A 185 -7.89 -1.25 -24.04
CA ASP A 185 -7.65 -0.92 -25.45
C ASP A 185 -7.75 -2.12 -26.42
N ASN A 186 -8.26 -3.28 -26.00
CA ASN A 186 -8.43 -4.40 -26.92
C ASN A 186 -9.63 -4.15 -27.87
N ILE A 187 -9.33 -3.87 -29.14
CA ILE A 187 -10.28 -3.73 -30.25
C ILE A 187 -11.20 -4.96 -30.41
N GLY A 188 -10.93 -6.10 -29.76
CA GLY A 188 -11.84 -7.24 -29.67
C GLY A 188 -13.28 -6.89 -29.23
N SER A 189 -13.49 -5.75 -28.54
CA SER A 189 -14.84 -5.26 -28.23
C SER A 189 -15.64 -4.84 -29.48
N LEU A 190 -14.98 -4.37 -30.55
CA LEU A 190 -15.62 -4.04 -31.85
C LEU A 190 -16.23 -5.27 -32.54
N PHE A 191 -15.74 -6.48 -32.22
CA PHE A 191 -16.26 -7.74 -32.74
C PHE A 191 -17.20 -8.47 -31.77
N SER A 192 -17.61 -7.81 -30.67
CA SER A 192 -18.38 -8.46 -29.59
C SER A 192 -17.72 -9.74 -29.03
N ILE A 193 -16.41 -9.91 -29.26
CA ILE A 193 -15.60 -10.91 -28.58
C ILE A 193 -15.42 -10.34 -27.19
N ARG A 194 -16.34 -10.70 -26.29
CA ARG A 194 -16.29 -10.29 -24.89
C ARG A 194 -14.89 -10.61 -24.36
N GLY A 195 -14.15 -9.56 -23.98
CA GLY A 195 -12.99 -9.73 -23.12
C GLY A 195 -13.38 -10.51 -21.87
N PRO A 196 -12.45 -11.20 -21.21
CA PRO A 196 -12.76 -11.83 -19.93
C PRO A 196 -13.33 -10.76 -18.99
N ARG A 197 -14.49 -11.07 -18.37
CA ARG A 197 -15.29 -10.26 -17.42
C ARG A 197 -14.43 -9.32 -16.56
N ASP A 198 -15.03 -8.21 -16.12
CA ASP A 198 -14.56 -7.35 -15.02
C ASP A 198 -13.79 -8.19 -14.00
N ALA A 199 -12.47 -8.17 -14.15
CA ALA A 199 -11.57 -8.99 -13.38
C ALA A 199 -11.17 -8.15 -12.19
N SER A 200 -11.16 -8.74 -11.00
CA SER A 200 -10.62 -8.06 -9.83
C SER A 200 -9.17 -7.63 -10.10
N ALA A 201 -8.73 -6.54 -9.46
CA ALA A 201 -7.35 -6.08 -9.55
C ALA A 201 -6.30 -7.20 -9.41
N LEU A 202 -6.54 -8.17 -8.52
CA LEU A 202 -5.65 -9.32 -8.31
C LEU A 202 -5.51 -10.19 -9.56
N LEU A 203 -6.62 -10.50 -10.24
CA LEU A 203 -6.59 -11.30 -11.48
C LEU A 203 -5.86 -10.58 -12.60
N ASP A 204 -6.00 -9.26 -12.66
CA ASP A 204 -5.29 -8.44 -13.63
C ASP A 204 -3.78 -8.37 -13.33
N VAL A 205 -3.39 -8.15 -12.08
CA VAL A 205 -2.00 -8.25 -11.62
C VAL A 205 -1.41 -9.62 -12.00
N GLU A 206 -2.14 -10.70 -11.74
CA GLU A 206 -1.74 -12.06 -12.09
C GLU A 206 -1.60 -12.26 -13.62
N ARG A 207 -2.46 -11.67 -14.44
CA ARG A 207 -2.33 -11.68 -15.90
C ARG A 207 -1.08 -10.94 -16.35
N ALA A 208 -0.79 -9.77 -15.79
CA ALA A 208 0.42 -9.00 -16.11
C ALA A 208 1.68 -9.82 -15.77
N PHE A 209 1.70 -10.45 -14.58
CA PHE A 209 2.78 -11.34 -14.15
C PHE A 209 2.97 -12.56 -15.06
N ASN A 210 1.89 -13.17 -15.55
CA ASN A 210 1.98 -14.24 -16.54
C ASN A 210 2.59 -13.79 -17.88
N LYS A 211 2.44 -12.52 -18.26
CA LYS A 211 3.11 -11.96 -19.46
C LYS A 211 4.57 -11.63 -19.17
N LEU A 212 4.84 -11.03 -18.02
CA LEU A 212 6.18 -10.74 -17.53
C LEU A 212 7.04 -12.00 -17.46
N GLU A 213 6.49 -13.11 -16.96
CA GLU A 213 7.19 -14.40 -16.90
C GLU A 213 7.63 -14.90 -18.28
N LYS A 214 6.82 -14.67 -19.33
CA LYS A 214 7.21 -15.01 -20.71
C LYS A 214 8.35 -14.14 -21.22
N VAL A 215 8.38 -12.87 -20.84
CA VAL A 215 9.47 -11.95 -21.16
C VAL A 215 10.74 -12.37 -20.42
N ALA A 216 10.63 -12.65 -19.12
CA ALA A 216 11.74 -13.10 -18.27
C ALA A 216 12.38 -14.39 -18.81
N LEU A 217 11.57 -15.38 -19.23
CA LEU A 217 12.04 -16.61 -19.85
C LEU A 217 12.86 -16.35 -21.12
N LYS A 218 12.35 -15.51 -22.03
CA LYS A 218 13.06 -15.14 -23.27
C LYS A 218 14.34 -14.36 -23.00
N ARG A 219 14.31 -13.46 -22.02
CA ARG A 219 15.47 -12.63 -21.65
C ARG A 219 16.56 -13.46 -20.98
N ARG A 220 16.19 -14.42 -20.13
CA ARG A 220 17.14 -15.33 -19.46
C ARG A 220 18.06 -16.03 -20.45
N ASP A 221 17.51 -16.52 -21.56
CA ASP A 221 18.27 -17.24 -22.59
C ASP A 221 19.27 -16.34 -23.34
N ARG A 222 19.11 -15.01 -23.27
CA ARG A 222 19.97 -14.01 -23.95
C ARG A 222 20.97 -13.32 -23.01
N VAL A 223 20.49 -12.85 -21.87
CA VAL A 223 21.23 -11.95 -20.95
C VAL A 223 21.73 -12.70 -19.70
N ALA A 224 21.15 -13.86 -19.39
CA ALA A 224 21.45 -14.68 -18.22
C ALA A 224 21.33 -13.95 -16.86
N LYS A 225 20.71 -12.77 -16.79
CA LYS A 225 20.38 -12.03 -15.57
C LYS A 225 18.87 -12.02 -15.33
N PRO A 226 18.39 -12.14 -14.07
CA PRO A 226 16.98 -12.02 -13.76
C PRO A 226 16.49 -10.58 -13.97
N LEU A 227 15.18 -10.43 -14.20
CA LEU A 227 14.52 -9.11 -14.11
C LEU A 227 14.41 -8.68 -12.65
N ILE A 228 14.53 -7.39 -12.36
CA ILE A 228 14.40 -6.84 -11.01
C ILE A 228 13.09 -6.08 -10.91
N ILE A 229 12.26 -6.43 -9.92
CA ILE A 229 10.97 -5.78 -9.67
C ILE A 229 11.01 -5.19 -8.27
N ILE A 230 10.85 -3.89 -8.15
CA ILE A 230 10.93 -3.17 -6.88
C ILE A 230 9.53 -2.67 -6.50
N VAL A 231 8.94 -3.28 -5.47
CA VAL A 231 7.68 -2.82 -4.88
C VAL A 231 8.02 -1.93 -3.68
N ASN A 232 8.00 -0.62 -3.92
CA ASN A 232 8.31 0.38 -2.91
C ASN A 232 7.13 0.61 -1.97
N SER A 233 7.42 0.95 -0.72
CA SER A 233 6.41 1.30 0.30
C SER A 233 5.33 0.22 0.51
N THR A 234 5.73 -1.05 0.55
CA THR A 234 4.82 -2.21 0.67
C THR A 234 3.88 -2.12 1.89
N HIS A 235 4.32 -1.47 2.97
CA HIS A 235 3.50 -1.18 4.16
C HIS A 235 2.25 -0.34 3.89
N LEU A 236 2.16 0.35 2.75
CA LEU A 236 0.95 1.09 2.35
C LEU A 236 -0.20 0.19 1.90
N LEU A 237 0.08 -1.09 1.60
CA LEU A 237 -0.99 -2.08 1.49
C LEU A 237 -1.74 -2.12 2.82
N ARG A 238 -3.06 -2.17 2.79
CA ARG A 238 -3.83 -2.29 4.03
C ARG A 238 -3.69 -3.71 4.56
N ASP A 239 -3.66 -3.83 5.88
CA ASP A 239 -3.77 -5.12 6.54
C ASP A 239 -5.24 -5.59 6.64
N ASP A 240 -5.97 -5.44 5.53
CA ASP A 240 -7.32 -5.96 5.30
C ASP A 240 -7.28 -7.17 4.35
N GLU A 241 -8.42 -7.80 4.11
CA GLU A 241 -8.50 -9.00 3.25
C GLU A 241 -7.88 -8.78 1.87
N ALA A 242 -8.24 -7.68 1.19
CA ALA A 242 -7.77 -7.38 -0.16
C ALA A 242 -6.26 -7.08 -0.21
N GLY A 243 -5.73 -6.31 0.75
CA GLY A 243 -4.30 -6.00 0.82
C GLY A 243 -3.47 -7.23 1.21
N ARG A 244 -3.99 -8.08 2.11
CA ARG A 244 -3.36 -9.37 2.47
C ARG A 244 -3.29 -10.32 1.28
N ASP A 245 -4.38 -10.48 0.54
CA ASP A 245 -4.44 -11.34 -0.64
C ASP A 245 -3.49 -10.85 -1.73
N LEU A 246 -3.40 -9.54 -1.94
CA LEU A 246 -2.45 -8.95 -2.89
C LEU A 246 -0.99 -9.17 -2.45
N LEU A 247 -0.66 -8.96 -1.18
CA LEU A 247 0.68 -9.21 -0.65
C LEU A 247 1.07 -10.70 -0.79
N GLU A 248 0.12 -11.60 -0.54
CA GLU A 248 0.31 -13.04 -0.70
C GLU A 248 0.55 -13.43 -2.17
N LEU A 249 -0.24 -12.87 -3.11
CA LEU A 249 -0.03 -13.04 -4.54
C LEU A 249 1.38 -12.60 -4.97
N LEU A 250 1.82 -11.42 -4.50
CA LEU A 250 3.16 -10.89 -4.78
C LEU A 250 4.25 -11.81 -4.22
N GLN A 251 4.07 -12.33 -3.00
CA GLN A 251 5.01 -13.25 -2.37
C GLN A 251 5.11 -14.57 -3.12
N GLN A 252 3.98 -15.19 -3.48
CA GLN A 252 3.96 -16.46 -4.21
C GLN A 252 4.71 -16.35 -5.55
N ARG A 253 4.51 -15.23 -6.26
CA ARG A 253 5.26 -14.93 -7.49
C ARG A 253 6.74 -14.69 -7.24
N ALA A 254 7.09 -13.93 -6.19
CA ALA A 254 8.48 -13.71 -5.80
C ALA A 254 9.22 -15.01 -5.50
N GLU A 255 8.60 -15.94 -4.76
CA GLU A 255 9.15 -17.26 -4.45
C GLU A 255 9.39 -18.09 -5.73
N ALA A 256 8.38 -18.16 -6.61
CA ALA A 256 8.47 -18.92 -7.86
C ALA A 256 9.55 -18.37 -8.80
N TRP A 257 9.64 -17.05 -8.95
CA TRP A 257 10.63 -16.40 -9.80
C TRP A 257 12.05 -16.47 -9.24
N ALA A 258 12.20 -16.36 -7.92
CA ALA A 258 13.47 -16.58 -7.25
C ALA A 258 13.95 -18.01 -7.47
N ALA A 259 13.08 -19.02 -7.29
CA ALA A 259 13.42 -20.43 -7.48
C ALA A 259 13.87 -20.76 -8.91
N SER A 260 13.30 -20.09 -9.91
CA SER A 260 13.58 -20.30 -11.34
C SER A 260 14.63 -19.35 -11.94
N ASN A 261 15.16 -18.42 -11.13
CA ASN A 261 16.08 -17.35 -11.54
C ASN A 261 15.54 -16.48 -12.69
N LEU A 262 14.23 -16.27 -12.73
CA LEU A 262 13.57 -15.46 -13.77
C LEU A 262 13.51 -13.99 -13.38
N ALA A 263 13.13 -13.72 -12.13
CA ALA A 263 13.06 -12.39 -11.58
C ALA A 263 13.41 -12.39 -10.09
N THR A 264 13.91 -11.25 -9.61
CA THR A 264 14.17 -10.96 -8.20
C THR A 264 13.23 -9.84 -7.80
N VAL A 265 12.36 -10.11 -6.81
CA VAL A 265 11.47 -9.09 -6.26
C VAL A 265 12.12 -8.46 -5.03
N ILE A 266 12.04 -7.14 -4.92
CA ILE A 266 12.49 -6.37 -3.76
C ILE A 266 11.27 -5.65 -3.17
N PHE A 267 10.85 -6.08 -1.99
CA PHE A 267 9.86 -5.37 -1.18
C PHE A 267 10.58 -4.36 -0.29
N ASN A 268 10.09 -3.12 -0.24
CA ASN A 268 10.58 -2.11 0.69
C ASN A 268 9.46 -1.68 1.65
N SER A 269 9.65 -1.93 2.94
CA SER A 269 8.66 -1.66 3.98
C SER A 269 9.24 -0.83 5.11
N ASP A 270 8.43 0.09 5.64
CA ASP A 270 8.74 0.82 6.86
C ASP A 270 8.22 0.07 8.10
N ASP A 271 7.17 -0.75 7.93
CA ASP A 271 6.43 -1.37 9.01
C ASP A 271 6.72 -2.88 9.12
N TYR A 272 6.60 -3.39 10.35
CA TYR A 272 6.86 -4.78 10.72
C TYR A 272 5.80 -5.78 10.24
N TRP A 273 4.54 -5.35 10.10
CA TRP A 273 3.43 -6.27 9.75
C TRP A 273 3.67 -6.98 8.40
N VAL A 274 4.29 -6.30 7.45
CA VAL A 274 4.68 -6.87 6.15
C VAL A 274 5.64 -8.04 6.36
N TYR A 275 6.64 -7.87 7.22
CA TYR A 275 7.57 -8.95 7.55
C TYR A 275 6.86 -10.10 8.27
N GLU A 276 6.04 -9.80 9.28
CA GLU A 276 5.30 -10.82 10.04
C GLU A 276 4.45 -11.70 9.12
N ARG A 277 3.76 -11.08 8.14
CA ARG A 277 2.96 -11.80 7.15
C ARG A 277 3.84 -12.62 6.21
N LEU A 278 4.85 -12.02 5.59
CA LEU A 278 5.71 -12.70 4.61
C LEU A 278 6.50 -13.85 5.24
N LYS A 279 6.87 -13.77 6.52
CA LYS A 279 7.63 -14.83 7.21
C LYS A 279 6.95 -16.20 7.17
N GLN A 280 5.61 -16.25 7.09
CA GLN A 280 4.84 -17.51 7.11
C GLN A 280 5.14 -18.42 5.92
N TYR A 281 5.43 -17.84 4.75
CA TYR A 281 5.68 -18.56 3.50
C TYR A 281 7.08 -18.31 2.92
N ALA A 282 7.99 -17.76 3.73
CA ALA A 282 9.34 -17.37 3.30
C ALA A 282 10.32 -18.56 3.31
N THR A 283 10.56 -19.14 2.14
CA THR A 283 11.64 -20.11 1.91
C THR A 283 12.88 -19.45 1.33
N ARG A 284 12.71 -18.44 0.45
CA ARG A 284 13.81 -17.76 -0.27
C ARG A 284 13.91 -16.27 0.05
N MET A 285 13.16 -15.78 1.03
CA MET A 285 13.22 -14.40 1.46
C MET A 285 14.53 -14.11 2.17
N ASN A 286 15.21 -13.05 1.77
CA ASN A 286 16.33 -12.48 2.51
C ASN A 286 15.93 -11.10 3.07
N ILE A 287 16.14 -10.90 4.36
CA ILE A 287 15.77 -9.67 5.06
C ILE A 287 17.01 -8.77 5.14
N ILE A 288 16.86 -7.52 4.69
CA ILE A 288 17.94 -6.52 4.71
C ILE A 288 17.51 -5.37 5.62
N PRO A 289 17.93 -5.36 6.90
CA PRO A 289 17.61 -4.27 7.81
C PRO A 289 18.43 -3.02 7.43
N ILE A 290 17.75 -1.90 7.20
CA ILE A 290 18.35 -0.59 6.91
C ILE A 290 18.06 0.34 8.09
N LEU A 291 19.02 0.42 9.00
CA LEU A 291 18.92 1.17 10.25
C LEU A 291 19.50 2.59 10.13
N ASP A 292 19.35 3.34 11.22
CA ASP A 292 20.01 4.61 11.43
C ASP A 292 21.54 4.50 11.35
N LEU A 293 22.19 5.57 10.91
CA LEU A 293 23.65 5.60 10.80
C LEU A 293 24.31 5.59 12.19
N SER A 294 25.37 4.81 12.33
CA SER A 294 26.29 4.90 13.48
C SER A 294 26.83 6.33 13.62
N LYS A 295 27.18 6.76 14.83
CA LYS A 295 27.68 8.12 15.13
C LYS A 295 28.71 8.63 14.12
N SER A 296 29.76 7.86 13.85
CA SER A 296 30.84 8.26 12.94
C SER A 296 30.34 8.53 11.52
N LYS A 297 29.55 7.60 10.96
CA LYS A 297 28.91 7.73 9.64
C LYS A 297 27.90 8.90 9.62
N ALA A 298 27.13 9.09 10.68
CA ALA A 298 26.15 10.18 10.80
C ALA A 298 26.82 11.57 10.79
N ILE A 299 27.89 11.74 11.56
CA ILE A 299 28.67 13.01 11.60
C ILE A 299 29.29 13.30 10.23
N THR A 300 29.87 12.30 9.58
CA THR A 300 30.43 12.44 8.23
C THR A 300 29.35 12.80 7.21
N ALA A 301 28.22 12.10 7.24
CA ALA A 301 27.06 12.38 6.39
C ALA A 301 26.56 13.83 6.56
N LEU A 302 26.36 14.25 7.81
CA LEU A 302 25.90 15.59 8.16
C LEU A 302 26.85 16.68 7.65
N ARG A 303 28.17 16.48 7.83
CA ARG A 303 29.19 17.40 7.31
C ARG A 303 29.11 17.50 5.79
N ASN A 304 29.07 16.37 5.10
CA ASN A 304 29.00 16.31 3.64
C ASN A 304 27.73 17.01 3.12
N TYR A 305 26.59 16.75 3.75
CA TYR A 305 25.33 17.42 3.42
C TYR A 305 25.41 18.93 3.64
N ARG A 306 26.00 19.38 4.75
CA ARG A 306 26.10 20.81 5.06
C ARG A 306 26.98 21.54 4.05
N VAL A 307 28.15 20.99 3.73
CA VAL A 307 29.03 21.53 2.68
C VAL A 307 28.29 21.58 1.35
N LYS A 308 27.52 20.56 1.01
CA LYS A 308 26.81 20.55 -0.27
C LYS A 308 25.67 21.57 -0.36
N PHE A 309 24.80 21.63 0.64
CA PHE A 309 23.60 22.46 0.56
C PHE A 309 23.84 23.92 0.93
N ARG A 310 24.88 24.21 1.72
CA ARG A 310 25.15 25.55 2.26
C ARG A 310 26.58 26.02 2.02
N ASN A 311 27.48 25.18 1.50
CA ASN A 311 28.92 25.46 1.38
C ASN A 311 29.57 25.86 2.71
N GLU A 312 29.11 25.25 3.80
CA GLU A 312 29.59 25.50 5.15
C GLU A 312 30.20 24.22 5.75
N ASN A 313 31.27 24.38 6.53
CA ASN A 313 31.89 23.29 7.28
C ASN A 313 31.80 23.57 8.79
N PRO A 314 30.76 23.05 9.47
CA PRO A 314 30.57 23.28 10.90
C PRO A 314 31.68 22.68 11.75
N SER A 315 31.88 23.25 12.94
CA SER A 315 32.82 22.68 13.91
C SER A 315 32.38 21.27 14.34
N PRO A 316 33.34 20.37 14.67
CA PRO A 316 33.02 19.02 15.16
C PRO A 316 32.04 19.02 16.33
N LYS A 317 32.16 19.99 17.24
CA LYS A 317 31.27 20.14 18.40
C LYS A 317 29.81 20.37 17.99
N VAL A 318 29.55 21.18 16.97
CA VAL A 318 28.17 21.40 16.48
C VAL A 318 27.63 20.13 15.83
N LEU A 319 28.45 19.40 15.07
CA LEU A 319 28.03 18.14 14.44
C LEU A 319 27.70 17.06 15.49
N GLU A 320 28.50 16.98 16.55
CA GLU A 320 28.23 16.09 17.70
C GLU A 320 26.95 16.49 18.42
N GLN A 321 26.75 17.78 18.71
CA GLN A 321 25.51 18.28 19.33
C GLN A 321 24.27 17.95 18.49
N VAL A 322 24.34 18.09 17.17
CA VAL A 322 23.25 17.70 16.28
C VAL A 322 22.98 16.20 16.40
N TYR A 323 24.01 15.36 16.32
CA TYR A 323 23.86 13.91 16.46
C TYR A 323 23.22 13.54 17.80
N ASP A 324 23.66 14.15 18.90
CA ASP A 324 23.14 13.85 20.24
C ASP A 324 21.65 14.24 20.39
N MET A 325 21.16 15.20 19.60
CA MET A 325 19.75 15.61 19.61
C MET A 325 18.84 14.76 18.71
N VAL A 326 19.29 14.45 17.48
CA VAL A 326 18.42 13.83 16.45
C VAL A 326 18.83 12.41 16.03
N GLY A 327 19.98 11.92 16.49
CA GLY A 327 20.49 10.59 16.16
C GLY A 327 20.98 10.43 14.71
N GLY A 328 21.01 9.18 14.25
CA GLY A 328 21.56 8.78 12.94
C GLY A 328 20.57 8.75 11.78
N ARG A 329 19.32 9.21 11.98
CA ARG A 329 18.26 9.13 10.98
C ARG A 329 18.55 10.05 9.80
N LEU A 330 18.65 9.47 8.61
CA LEU A 330 19.10 10.18 7.41
C LEU A 330 18.20 11.37 7.03
N SER A 331 16.88 11.19 7.16
CA SER A 331 15.90 12.25 6.90
C SER A 331 16.08 13.46 7.81
N TYR A 332 16.34 13.25 9.10
CA TYR A 332 16.63 14.32 10.07
C TYR A 332 17.96 15.00 9.76
N LEU A 333 19.03 14.23 9.53
CA LEU A 333 20.35 14.78 9.16
C LEU A 333 20.27 15.64 7.89
N SER A 334 19.54 15.19 6.87
CA SER A 334 19.30 15.95 5.64
C SER A 334 18.49 17.22 5.90
N ARG A 335 17.44 17.16 6.73
CA ARG A 335 16.63 18.34 7.10
C ARG A 335 17.46 19.38 7.84
N VAL A 336 18.27 18.96 8.82
CA VAL A 336 19.16 19.83 9.60
C VAL A 336 20.27 20.42 8.72
N ALA A 337 20.88 19.63 7.83
CA ALA A 337 21.93 20.14 6.95
C ALA A 337 21.43 21.28 6.03
N LYS A 338 20.17 21.21 5.59
CA LYS A 338 19.52 22.20 4.70
C LYS A 338 19.05 23.45 5.43
N SER A 339 18.84 23.43 6.74
CA SER A 339 18.32 24.58 7.49
C SER A 339 19.34 25.73 7.51
N SER A 340 18.91 26.95 7.86
CA SER A 340 19.87 28.04 8.12
C SER A 340 20.62 27.79 9.42
N ASP A 341 19.88 27.47 10.48
CA ASP A 341 20.39 27.16 11.82
C ASP A 341 20.20 25.66 12.12
N MET A 342 21.32 24.95 12.34
CA MET A 342 21.32 23.50 12.56
C MET A 342 20.72 23.13 13.93
N LEU A 343 21.07 23.87 14.99
CA LEU A 343 20.62 23.56 16.35
C LEU A 343 19.15 23.91 16.53
N LYS A 344 18.71 25.04 15.97
CA LYS A 344 17.29 25.39 15.95
C LYS A 344 16.46 24.32 15.22
N ALA A 345 16.92 23.83 14.08
CA ALA A 345 16.24 22.77 13.34
C ALA A 345 16.16 21.45 14.14
N CYS A 346 17.19 21.13 14.93
CA CYS A 346 17.13 19.97 15.84
C CYS A 346 16.04 20.14 16.91
N SER A 347 15.98 21.30 17.55
CA SER A 347 14.93 21.61 18.53
C SER A 347 13.53 21.54 17.92
N GLU A 348 13.36 22.03 16.69
CA GLU A 348 12.09 21.94 15.94
C GLU A 348 11.71 20.49 15.65
N ILE A 349 12.66 19.61 15.29
CA ILE A 349 12.41 18.18 15.08
C ILE A 349 11.95 17.53 16.38
N CYS A 350 12.66 17.73 17.50
CA CYS A 350 12.25 17.19 18.80
C CYS A 350 10.87 17.70 19.23
N THR A 351 10.57 18.99 18.97
CA THR A 351 9.26 19.58 19.26
C THR A 351 8.16 18.95 18.41
N MET A 352 8.44 18.69 17.13
CA MET A 352 7.49 18.07 16.21
C MET A 352 7.15 16.63 16.62
N GLU A 353 8.13 15.81 16.98
CA GLU A 353 7.92 14.43 17.44
C GLU A 353 7.16 14.40 18.77
N ARG A 354 7.49 15.31 19.71
CA ARG A 354 6.73 15.46 20.94
C ARG A 354 5.27 15.85 20.67
N THR A 355 5.06 16.82 19.80
CA THR A 355 3.72 17.32 19.44
C THR A 355 2.92 16.21 18.76
N TRP A 356 3.56 15.42 17.88
CA TRP A 356 2.95 14.27 17.25
C TRP A 356 2.48 13.23 18.26
N PHE A 357 3.35 12.83 19.19
CA PHE A 357 3.00 11.85 20.22
C PHE A 357 1.87 12.35 21.13
N LEU A 358 1.91 13.62 21.56
CA LEU A 358 0.83 14.21 22.36
C LEU A 358 -0.49 14.28 21.58
N ASN A 359 -0.47 14.68 20.32
CA ASN A 359 -1.69 14.78 19.51
C ASN A 359 -2.34 13.42 19.24
N LYS A 360 -1.55 12.33 19.20
CA LYS A 360 -2.06 10.99 18.93
C LYS A 360 -2.40 10.21 20.20
N CYS A 361 -1.63 10.40 21.27
CA CYS A 361 -1.60 9.49 22.41
C CYS A 361 -1.76 10.18 23.77
N TRP A 362 -2.23 11.45 23.82
CA TRP A 362 -2.44 12.11 25.12
C TRP A 362 -3.67 11.58 25.87
N ILE A 363 -3.51 11.50 27.19
CA ILE A 363 -4.46 10.98 28.15
C ILE A 363 -5.20 12.11 28.89
N LEU A 364 -6.46 11.88 29.25
CA LEU A 364 -7.36 12.94 29.75
C LEU A 364 -7.52 12.99 31.27
N GLY A 365 -7.10 11.95 32.01
CA GLY A 365 -7.26 11.88 33.45
C GLY A 365 -8.65 11.43 33.89
N ALA A 366 -8.99 11.65 35.17
CA ALA A 366 -10.28 11.25 35.74
C ALA A 366 -11.49 11.98 35.11
N GLU A 367 -11.27 13.19 34.58
CA GLU A 367 -12.29 14.04 33.97
C GLU A 367 -12.68 13.62 32.55
N MET A 368 -12.19 12.47 32.05
CA MET A 368 -12.56 11.99 30.73
C MET A 368 -14.06 11.62 30.67
N ASP A 369 -14.68 11.96 29.55
CA ASP A 369 -16.04 11.54 29.21
C ASP A 369 -16.08 10.03 28.88
N ASP A 370 -17.24 9.40 29.09
CA ASP A 370 -17.46 8.00 28.74
C ASP A 370 -17.39 7.78 27.21
N ASP A 371 -17.77 8.79 26.41
CA ASP A 371 -17.81 8.72 24.95
C ASP A 371 -16.43 8.62 24.27
N VAL A 372 -15.34 8.97 24.98
CA VAL A 372 -13.97 8.97 24.44
C VAL A 372 -13.16 7.72 24.85
N MET A 373 -13.83 6.70 25.40
CA MET A 373 -13.20 5.52 25.98
C MET A 373 -12.23 4.81 25.03
N ASP A 374 -12.61 4.57 23.76
CA ASP A 374 -11.76 3.84 22.81
C ASP A 374 -10.47 4.59 22.48
N GLN A 375 -10.56 5.92 22.28
CA GLN A 375 -9.39 6.76 22.06
C GLN A 375 -8.51 6.82 23.31
N GLN A 376 -9.10 6.81 24.51
CA GLN A 376 -8.34 6.80 25.76
C GLN A 376 -7.68 5.44 26.06
N LYS A 377 -8.28 4.31 25.65
CA LYS A 377 -7.59 3.00 25.65
C LYS A 377 -6.37 3.03 24.73
N TYR A 378 -6.51 3.61 23.54
CA TYR A 378 -5.41 3.78 22.60
C TYR A 378 -4.33 4.72 23.14
N ALA A 379 -4.69 5.86 23.71
CA ALA A 379 -3.72 6.81 24.26
C ALA A 379 -2.98 6.25 25.49
N SER A 380 -3.72 5.68 26.45
CA SER A 380 -3.15 5.15 27.70
C SER A 380 -2.20 3.98 27.45
N ALA A 381 -2.53 3.05 26.54
CA ALA A 381 -1.64 1.94 26.19
C ALA A 381 -0.29 2.42 25.63
N ALA A 382 -0.29 3.46 24.80
CA ALA A 382 0.94 4.08 24.30
C ALA A 382 1.73 4.77 25.41
N MET A 383 1.06 5.50 26.32
CA MET A 383 1.72 6.17 27.45
C MET A 383 2.34 5.18 28.44
N VAL A 384 1.66 4.06 28.72
CA VAL A 384 2.20 2.99 29.56
C VAL A 384 3.45 2.37 28.92
N LEU A 385 3.43 2.10 27.61
CA LEU A 385 4.61 1.60 26.90
C LEU A 385 5.77 2.60 26.88
N ALA A 386 5.48 3.88 26.62
CA ALA A 386 6.48 4.94 26.66
C ALA A 386 7.13 5.05 28.05
N LYS A 387 6.33 5.02 29.11
CA LYS A 387 6.81 4.99 30.50
C LYS A 387 7.68 3.76 30.77
N ALA A 388 7.26 2.59 30.33
CA ALA A 388 8.03 1.36 30.51
C ALA A 388 9.39 1.40 29.80
N LEU A 389 9.48 2.00 28.61
CA LEU A 389 10.76 2.21 27.92
C LEU A 389 11.66 3.20 28.67
N VAL A 390 11.09 4.29 29.20
CA VAL A 390 11.83 5.28 30.02
C VAL A 390 12.33 4.67 31.32
N ASP A 391 11.51 3.85 31.99
CA ASP A 391 11.92 3.16 33.22
C ASP A 391 13.00 2.12 32.94
N ARG A 392 12.86 1.35 31.85
CA ARG A 392 13.88 0.39 31.41
C ARG A 392 15.20 1.04 31.05
N GLU A 393 15.19 2.24 30.50
CA GLU A 393 16.42 3.01 30.24
C GLU A 393 17.20 3.31 31.52
N LYS A 394 16.51 3.56 32.64
CA LYS A 394 17.17 3.80 33.95
C LYS A 394 17.89 2.55 34.46
N GLU A 395 17.47 1.37 34.03
CA GLU A 395 18.04 0.07 34.39
C GLU A 395 19.19 -0.35 33.46
N MET A 396 19.37 0.33 32.31
CA MET A 396 20.42 0.00 31.36
C MET A 396 21.81 0.41 31.87
N GLU A 397 22.77 -0.52 31.80
CA GLU A 397 24.17 -0.22 32.16
C GLU A 397 24.79 0.88 31.28
N LYS A 398 24.36 0.94 30.01
CA LYS A 398 24.88 1.87 28.99
C LYS A 398 23.77 2.34 28.07
N ILE A 399 23.60 3.65 27.99
CA ILE A 399 22.70 4.34 27.06
C ILE A 399 23.44 4.88 25.80
N TYR A 400 24.76 4.75 25.81
CA TYR A 400 25.63 5.31 24.76
C TYR A 400 26.85 4.44 24.52
N ASP A 401 27.17 4.25 23.24
CA ASP A 401 28.38 3.60 22.75
C ASP A 401 29.18 4.61 21.89
N PRO A 402 30.50 4.79 22.10
CA PRO A 402 31.28 5.75 21.33
C PRO A 402 31.32 5.49 19.80
N VAL A 403 31.15 4.24 19.37
CA VAL A 403 31.20 3.81 17.97
C VAL A 403 29.79 3.72 17.38
N LYS A 404 28.88 3.03 18.07
CA LYS A 404 27.50 2.84 17.59
C LYS A 404 26.65 4.10 17.79
N GLY A 405 26.84 4.80 18.91
CA GLY A 405 26.10 5.99 19.30
C GLY A 405 24.99 5.69 20.31
N HIS A 406 23.81 6.28 20.14
CA HIS A 406 22.69 6.07 21.05
C HIS A 406 22.23 4.61 21.09
N LEU A 407 22.13 4.07 22.31
CA LEU A 407 21.53 2.76 22.57
C LEU A 407 20.16 3.02 23.20
N LEU A 408 19.10 2.95 22.37
CA LEU A 408 17.74 3.17 22.85
C LEU A 408 17.26 1.95 23.66
N PRO A 409 16.44 2.16 24.71
CA PRO A 409 15.78 1.06 25.39
C PRO A 409 14.88 0.32 24.42
N GLN A 410 14.85 -1.01 24.57
CA GLN A 410 14.00 -1.88 23.79
C GLN A 410 13.49 -3.05 24.63
N MET A 411 12.36 -3.60 24.22
CA MET A 411 11.78 -4.79 24.83
C MET A 411 11.22 -5.73 23.75
N PRO A 412 11.21 -7.05 23.96
CA PRO A 412 10.57 -7.98 23.04
C PRO A 412 9.09 -7.65 22.82
N LEU A 413 8.59 -7.91 21.61
CA LEU A 413 7.20 -7.62 21.21
C LEU A 413 6.15 -8.24 22.14
N HIS A 414 6.39 -9.45 22.65
CA HIS A 414 5.47 -10.09 23.59
C HIS A 414 5.43 -9.38 24.96
N GLU A 415 6.57 -8.85 25.44
CA GLU A 415 6.63 -8.06 26.67
C GLU A 415 5.95 -6.69 26.47
N ALA A 416 6.17 -6.04 25.33
CA ALA A 416 5.46 -4.80 24.99
C ALA A 416 3.95 -5.01 25.00
N ARG A 417 3.47 -6.09 24.38
CA ARG A 417 2.05 -6.47 24.39
C ARG A 417 1.52 -6.71 25.81
N GLN A 418 2.32 -7.31 26.69
CA GLN A 418 1.96 -7.51 28.10
C GLN A 418 1.85 -6.18 28.85
N VAL A 419 2.84 -5.29 28.69
CA VAL A 419 2.88 -3.97 29.32
C VAL A 419 1.66 -3.13 28.94
N MET A 420 1.29 -3.15 27.65
CA MET A 420 0.20 -2.35 27.11
C MET A 420 -1.19 -2.89 27.45
N THR A 421 -1.29 -4.20 27.72
CA THR A 421 -2.55 -4.99 27.84
C THR A 421 -3.44 -5.02 26.59
N ARG A 422 -3.39 -3.99 25.74
CA ARG A 422 -4.00 -3.90 24.40
C ARG A 422 -2.98 -4.22 23.32
N ALA A 423 -2.74 -5.51 23.14
CA ALA A 423 -1.76 -6.04 22.20
C ALA A 423 -2.05 -5.71 20.73
N ASP A 424 -3.31 -5.37 20.40
CA ASP A 424 -3.79 -5.05 19.07
C ASP A 424 -3.30 -3.69 18.55
N PHE A 425 -3.03 -2.72 19.43
CA PHE A 425 -2.61 -1.37 19.02
C PHE A 425 -1.14 -1.26 18.60
N ILE A 426 -0.30 -2.26 18.89
CA ILE A 426 1.15 -2.14 18.66
C ILE A 426 1.49 -1.94 17.18
N GLN A 427 0.73 -2.58 16.29
CA GLN A 427 0.89 -2.43 14.84
C GLN A 427 0.51 -1.02 14.38
N ASP A 428 -0.57 -0.45 14.93
CA ASP A 428 -0.96 0.92 14.62
C ASP A 428 0.11 1.92 15.07
N TYR A 429 0.68 1.75 16.25
CA TYR A 429 1.75 2.65 16.72
C TYR A 429 3.03 2.57 15.87
N ASP A 430 3.35 1.39 15.32
CA ASP A 430 4.42 1.19 14.34
C ASP A 430 4.13 2.00 13.06
N SER A 431 2.91 1.87 12.52
CA SER A 431 2.47 2.55 11.30
C SER A 431 2.46 4.08 11.40
N ILE A 432 2.21 4.63 12.60
CA ILE A 432 2.23 6.08 12.86
C ILE A 432 3.60 6.58 13.36
N ASN A 433 4.64 5.74 13.32
CA ASN A 433 6.02 6.07 13.68
C ASN A 433 6.19 6.58 15.13
N VAL A 434 5.42 6.03 16.08
CA VAL A 434 5.59 6.32 17.52
C VAL A 434 6.53 5.29 18.15
N PHE A 435 6.22 4.02 17.95
CA PHE A 435 7.11 2.92 18.26
C PHE A 435 7.62 2.32 16.96
N THR A 436 8.71 1.57 17.03
CA THR A 436 9.16 0.73 15.92
C THR A 436 9.33 -0.69 16.41
N ILE A 437 8.93 -1.66 15.59
CA ILE A 437 9.24 -3.07 15.76
C ILE A 437 10.32 -3.48 14.76
N ASP A 438 11.50 -3.87 15.24
CA ASP A 438 12.58 -4.30 14.35
C ASP A 438 12.36 -5.74 13.80
N SER A 439 13.21 -6.18 12.88
CA SER A 439 13.16 -7.54 12.32
C SER A 439 13.37 -8.68 13.34
N ASN A 440 13.90 -8.37 14.53
CA ASN A 440 14.06 -9.29 15.66
C ASN A 440 12.86 -9.25 16.62
N ALA A 441 11.79 -8.54 16.25
CA ALA A 441 10.62 -8.30 17.08
C ALA A 441 10.94 -7.57 18.40
N MET A 442 11.88 -6.61 18.36
CA MET A 442 12.18 -5.70 19.46
C MET A 442 11.46 -4.38 19.25
N VAL A 443 10.73 -3.95 20.28
CA VAL A 443 9.97 -2.69 20.33
C VAL A 443 10.80 -1.62 21.02
N ARG A 444 10.90 -0.47 20.37
CA ARG A 444 11.56 0.74 20.89
C ARG A 444 10.84 2.00 20.43
N ALA A 445 11.24 3.16 20.95
CA ALA A 445 10.86 4.44 20.35
C ALA A 445 11.34 4.49 18.89
N ASP A 446 10.54 5.07 17.98
CA ASP A 446 10.89 5.11 16.55
C ASP A 446 12.28 5.72 16.33
N SER A 447 12.53 6.86 16.97
CA SER A 447 13.75 7.64 16.81
C SER A 447 14.29 8.21 18.12
N VAL A 448 15.52 8.74 18.08
CA VAL A 448 16.12 9.46 19.23
C VAL A 448 15.25 10.66 19.65
N PRO A 449 14.77 11.53 18.74
CA PRO A 449 13.77 12.55 19.07
C PRO A 449 12.49 12.03 19.73
N MET A 450 11.96 10.89 19.30
CA MET A 450 10.77 10.30 19.91
C MET A 450 11.06 9.81 21.33
N MET A 451 12.21 9.17 21.56
CA MET A 451 12.65 8.79 22.91
C MET A 451 12.84 10.02 23.80
N ASN A 452 13.40 11.12 23.27
CA ASN A 452 13.49 12.39 23.99
C ASN A 452 12.10 12.92 24.39
N ALA A 453 11.10 12.79 23.51
CA ALA A 453 9.73 13.16 23.82
C ALA A 453 9.14 12.31 24.96
N PHE A 454 9.39 10.99 24.96
CA PHE A 454 8.96 10.11 26.05
C PHE A 454 9.57 10.54 27.38
N ARG A 455 10.89 10.75 27.43
CA ARG A 455 11.58 11.22 28.65
C ARG A 455 10.97 12.50 29.20
N ASP A 456 10.80 13.49 28.33
CA ASP A 456 10.26 14.81 28.68
C ASP A 456 8.83 14.71 29.22
N ILE A 457 7.96 13.94 28.55
CA ILE A 457 6.57 13.76 28.99
C ILE A 457 6.47 12.97 30.30
N CYS A 458 7.17 11.84 30.42
CA CYS A 458 7.15 11.01 31.63
C CYS A 458 7.82 11.69 32.83
N SER A 459 8.67 12.69 32.60
CA SER A 459 9.30 13.48 33.67
C SER A 459 8.44 14.65 34.18
N ARG A 460 7.28 14.93 33.56
CA ARG A 460 6.38 16.01 34.00
C ARG A 460 5.84 15.71 35.40
N GLU A 461 5.79 16.75 36.23
CA GLU A 461 5.17 16.68 37.55
C GLU A 461 3.69 16.25 37.42
N GLY A 462 3.27 15.28 38.24
CA GLY A 462 1.93 14.72 38.22
C GLY A 462 1.63 13.76 37.05
N PHE A 463 2.60 13.41 36.19
CA PHE A 463 2.37 12.50 35.06
C PHE A 463 1.86 11.12 35.51
N ASP A 464 2.52 10.50 36.49
CA ASP A 464 2.15 9.16 36.97
C ASP A 464 0.75 9.15 37.58
N GLU A 465 0.39 10.20 38.34
CA GLU A 465 -0.94 10.36 38.92
C GLU A 465 -2.01 10.57 37.84
N HIS A 466 -1.70 11.37 36.81
CA HIS A 466 -2.62 11.63 35.68
C HIS A 466 -2.83 10.38 34.81
N LEU A 467 -1.78 9.57 34.63
CA LEU A 467 -1.85 8.28 33.94
C LEU A 467 -2.69 7.28 34.74
N GLU A 468 -2.43 7.13 36.03
CA GLU A 468 -3.20 6.24 36.90
C GLU A 468 -4.69 6.66 36.94
N ALA A 469 -4.97 7.96 37.06
CA ALA A 469 -6.33 8.48 37.03
C ALA A 469 -7.06 8.13 35.72
N THR A 470 -6.35 8.16 34.59
CA THR A 470 -6.88 7.73 33.29
C THR A 470 -7.18 6.23 33.28
N LEU A 471 -6.25 5.40 33.74
CA LEU A 471 -6.41 3.93 33.76
C LEU A 471 -7.57 3.49 34.67
N VAL A 472 -7.66 4.07 35.88
CA VAL A 472 -8.75 3.82 36.83
C VAL A 472 -10.09 4.20 36.20
N ARG A 473 -10.19 5.40 35.61
CA ARG A 473 -11.42 5.87 35.00
C ARG A 473 -11.85 5.03 33.80
N ILE A 474 -10.93 4.55 32.96
CA ILE A 474 -11.26 3.56 31.90
C ILE A 474 -11.86 2.29 32.53
N GLY A 475 -11.23 1.77 33.60
CA GLY A 475 -11.70 0.60 34.33
C GLY A 475 -13.12 0.78 34.91
N ASP A 476 -13.40 1.96 35.47
CA ASP A 476 -14.70 2.31 36.03
C ASP A 476 -15.79 2.32 34.95
N ILE A 477 -15.54 2.97 33.79
CA ILE A 477 -16.51 3.02 32.69
C ILE A 477 -16.77 1.62 32.13
N GLU A 478 -15.72 0.82 31.93
CA GLU A 478 -15.88 -0.57 31.50
C GLU A 478 -16.66 -1.41 32.51
N SER A 479 -16.51 -1.15 33.81
CA SER A 479 -17.23 -1.87 34.86
C SER A 479 -18.74 -1.57 34.83
N LEU A 480 -19.12 -0.33 34.53
CA LEU A 480 -20.52 0.09 34.39
C LEU A 480 -21.20 -0.59 33.19
N GLY A 481 -20.48 -0.70 32.06
CA GLY A 481 -20.95 -1.41 30.86
C GLY A 481 -21.05 -2.93 31.02
N ARG A 482 -20.41 -3.51 32.04
CA ARG A 482 -20.50 -4.95 32.38
C ARG A 482 -21.62 -5.24 33.40
N THR A 483 -22.66 -4.42 33.44
CA THR A 483 -23.87 -4.76 34.20
C THR A 483 -24.52 -6.00 33.59
N ARG A 484 -24.37 -7.14 34.30
CA ARG A 484 -24.99 -8.41 33.92
C ARG A 484 -26.50 -8.25 33.98
N GLU A 485 -27.17 -8.31 32.83
CA GLU A 485 -28.62 -8.49 32.81
C GLU A 485 -28.98 -9.85 33.43
N LEU A 486 -29.72 -9.83 34.53
CA LEU A 486 -30.33 -11.03 35.10
C LEU A 486 -31.59 -11.35 34.30
N THR A 487 -31.43 -12.13 33.24
CA THR A 487 -32.56 -12.63 32.46
C THR A 487 -33.18 -13.84 33.13
N ILE A 488 -34.46 -13.74 33.51
CA ILE A 488 -35.24 -14.88 34.01
C ILE A 488 -35.87 -15.60 32.81
N LYS A 489 -35.27 -16.72 32.40
CA LYS A 489 -35.63 -17.44 31.16
C LYS A 489 -37.09 -17.86 31.06
N ASP A 490 -37.73 -18.29 32.16
CA ASP A 490 -39.11 -18.78 32.08
C ASP A 490 -40.12 -17.66 31.77
N LEU A 491 -39.77 -16.38 31.99
CA LEU A 491 -40.61 -15.25 31.60
C LEU A 491 -40.62 -15.02 30.07
N TRP A 492 -39.63 -15.52 29.32
CA TRP A 492 -39.57 -15.33 27.86
C TRP A 492 -40.67 -16.08 27.10
N ASP A 493 -41.08 -17.26 27.59
CA ASP A 493 -42.13 -18.09 26.98
C ASP A 493 -43.51 -17.88 27.65
N LYS A 494 -43.83 -16.64 28.05
CA LYS A 494 -45.06 -16.30 28.81
C LYS A 494 -45.22 -17.06 30.13
N GLY A 495 -44.14 -17.56 30.72
CA GLY A 495 -44.18 -18.21 32.03
C GLY A 495 -44.60 -17.23 33.12
N ARG A 496 -45.11 -17.78 34.22
CA ARG A 496 -45.60 -17.01 35.37
C ARG A 496 -45.00 -17.59 36.63
N TYR A 497 -44.44 -16.72 37.45
CA TYR A 497 -43.95 -17.12 38.77
C TYR A 497 -44.98 -16.75 39.82
N LYS A 498 -45.33 -17.73 40.63
CA LYS A 498 -46.29 -17.59 41.70
C LYS A 498 -45.54 -17.68 43.02
N VAL A 499 -45.57 -16.59 43.79
CA VAL A 499 -44.98 -16.54 45.12
C VAL A 499 -46.13 -16.66 46.14
N GLU A 500 -46.11 -17.74 46.92
CA GLU A 500 -47.00 -17.93 48.07
C GLU A 500 -46.19 -17.73 49.35
N MET A 501 -46.70 -16.86 50.23
CA MET A 501 -46.15 -16.65 51.56
C MET A 501 -47.04 -17.40 52.55
N GLU A 502 -46.45 -18.21 53.41
CA GLU A 502 -47.14 -18.92 54.49
C GLU A 502 -46.82 -18.30 55.85
N ASP A 503 -47.80 -18.27 56.74
CA ASP A 503 -47.59 -17.87 58.13
C ASP A 503 -46.84 -18.96 58.92
N ALA A 504 -46.44 -18.65 60.15
CA ALA A 504 -45.72 -19.59 61.02
C ALA A 504 -46.52 -20.88 61.38
N LYS A 505 -47.79 -20.98 60.98
CA LYS A 505 -48.65 -22.16 61.12
C LYS A 505 -48.91 -22.87 59.79
N GLY A 506 -48.18 -22.52 58.73
CA GLY A 506 -48.25 -23.13 57.40
C GLY A 506 -49.50 -22.73 56.61
N LYS A 507 -50.17 -21.63 56.97
CA LYS A 507 -51.36 -21.16 56.26
C LYS A 507 -50.98 -20.03 55.32
N THR A 508 -51.45 -20.08 54.07
CA THR A 508 -51.14 -19.08 53.04
C THR A 508 -51.60 -17.69 53.50
N ALA A 509 -50.64 -16.82 53.81
CA ALA A 509 -50.82 -15.46 54.29
C ALA A 509 -50.91 -14.44 53.15
N GLY A 510 -50.37 -14.77 51.97
CA GLY A 510 -50.46 -13.92 50.79
C GLY A 510 -49.98 -14.63 49.53
N LYS A 511 -50.48 -14.21 48.38
CA LYS A 511 -50.08 -14.73 47.07
C LYS A 511 -50.00 -13.60 46.06
N TRP A 512 -48.90 -13.55 45.33
CA TRP A 512 -48.73 -12.65 44.21
C TRP A 512 -48.07 -13.39 43.05
N THR A 513 -48.39 -12.97 41.83
CA THR A 513 -47.90 -13.60 40.61
C THR A 513 -47.29 -12.50 39.75
N PHE A 514 -46.07 -12.69 39.28
CA PHE A 514 -45.45 -11.81 38.30
C PHE A 514 -45.34 -12.52 36.96
N ALA A 515 -45.68 -11.79 35.90
CA ALA A 515 -45.75 -12.23 34.52
C ALA A 515 -45.23 -11.10 33.61
N VAL A 516 -44.84 -11.43 32.38
CA VAL A 516 -44.51 -10.42 31.36
C VAL A 516 -45.80 -9.73 30.91
N ASP A 517 -45.79 -8.40 30.90
CA ASP A 517 -46.92 -7.59 30.44
C ASP A 517 -47.14 -7.82 28.93
N GLU A 518 -48.38 -8.09 28.52
CA GLU A 518 -48.68 -8.25 27.10
C GLU A 518 -48.69 -6.85 26.47
N LYS A 519 -47.72 -6.56 25.59
CA LYS A 519 -47.71 -5.29 24.83
C LYS A 519 -49.04 -5.17 24.09
N GLU A 520 -49.78 -4.09 24.31
CA GLU A 520 -50.92 -3.74 23.48
C GLU A 520 -50.42 -3.52 22.05
N ASP A 521 -50.84 -4.39 21.14
CA ASP A 521 -50.62 -4.20 19.70
C ASP A 521 -51.29 -2.88 19.28
N GLU A 522 -50.50 -1.89 18.84
CA GLU A 522 -50.97 -0.71 18.13
C GLU A 522 -51.72 -1.17 16.87
N LYS A 523 -53.05 -1.32 17.00
CA LYS A 523 -53.97 -1.48 15.89
C LYS A 523 -54.42 -0.12 15.39
N ASP A 524 -54.14 0.12 14.12
CA ASP A 524 -54.95 0.89 13.17
C ASP A 524 -55.54 2.23 13.64
N ALA A 525 -54.83 3.31 13.32
CA ALA A 525 -55.44 4.52 12.80
C ALA A 525 -54.66 4.85 11.50
N GLY A 526 -55.18 4.64 10.29
CA GLY A 526 -56.53 4.89 9.84
C GLY A 526 -56.48 6.16 8.97
N GLU A 527 -56.69 5.97 7.67
CA GLU A 527 -56.79 6.97 6.61
C GLU A 527 -57.64 8.19 7.01
N ASP A 528 -57.07 9.39 6.86
CA ASP A 528 -57.57 10.52 6.04
C ASP A 528 -56.50 11.61 5.90
#